data_AF-A0A7W7W793-F1
#
_entry.id   AF-A0A7W7W793-F1
#
_cell.length_a   1.000
_cell.length_b   1.000
_cell.length_c   1.000
_cell.angle_alpha   90.00
_cell.angle_beta   90.00
_cell.angle_gamma   90.00
#
_symmetry.space_group_name_H-M   'P 1'
#
loop_
_entity.id
_entity.type
_entity.pdbx_description
1 polymer ?
#
loop_
_entity_poly.entity_id
_entity_poly.type
_entity_poly.pdbx_seq_one_letter_code
_entity_poly.pdbx_strand_id
1 'polypeptide(L)'
;MQGSPKTSESIVPTRPSGHERCGRRCWRGPGAVPAPGDEPRFRILYVCTGNLCRSPLAERLTRSVLGPCPALQVISAGTHAEPGKQMAERAQRVLVRLGGDPRGFTSRPLTFELVAAADLVLTATSEHRAESVARHFPAAARTFTIAEFGALVQAVPPAAVTCHADPVCRAHALIAEARALRGLVRVDQPDIPDPHGGSWLAHRIAGRRIAKSLAAPHLLLTRASASYS
;
A
#
# COMPACT_ATOMS: atom_id res chain seq x y z
N MET A 1 31.79 -54.80 -25.25
CA MET A 1 32.39 -53.91 -24.23
C MET A 1 31.46 -52.73 -24.03
N GLN A 2 31.28 -52.33 -22.77
CA GLN A 2 30.16 -51.55 -22.23
C GLN A 2 30.07 -50.13 -22.80
N GLY A 3 28.88 -49.73 -23.22
CA GLY A 3 28.53 -48.34 -23.48
C GLY A 3 28.02 -47.69 -22.20
N SER A 4 28.77 -46.73 -21.67
CA SER A 4 28.38 -45.94 -20.50
C SER A 4 27.28 -44.93 -20.88
N PRO A 5 26.17 -44.82 -20.12
CA PRO A 5 25.23 -43.72 -20.30
C PRO A 5 25.80 -42.46 -19.64
N LYS A 6 25.87 -41.36 -20.40
CA LYS A 6 26.16 -40.03 -19.86
C LYS A 6 24.94 -39.56 -19.06
N THR A 7 25.12 -39.38 -17.76
CA THR A 7 24.14 -38.71 -16.88
C THR A 7 24.04 -37.24 -17.29
N SER A 8 22.87 -36.86 -17.79
CA SER A 8 22.48 -35.46 -17.94
C SER A 8 22.13 -34.91 -16.55
N GLU A 9 23.06 -34.22 -15.91
CA GLU A 9 22.74 -33.38 -14.76
C GLU A 9 21.80 -32.25 -15.21
N SER A 10 20.56 -32.33 -14.74
CA SER A 10 19.61 -31.24 -14.83
C SER A 10 20.09 -30.11 -13.92
N ILE A 11 20.68 -29.08 -14.51
CA ILE A 11 20.92 -27.81 -13.83
C ILE A 11 19.55 -27.16 -13.60
N VAL A 12 18.94 -27.47 -12.47
CA VAL A 12 17.79 -26.72 -11.95
C VAL A 12 18.34 -25.38 -11.46
N PRO A 13 17.92 -24.23 -12.02
CA PRO A 13 18.36 -22.94 -11.49
C PRO A 13 17.76 -22.77 -10.11
N THR A 14 18.58 -22.93 -9.06
CA THR A 14 18.19 -22.62 -7.70
C THR A 14 17.96 -21.11 -7.60
N ARG A 15 16.74 -20.72 -7.26
CA ARG A 15 16.42 -19.32 -6.92
C ARG A 15 17.31 -18.93 -5.73
N PRO A 16 18.13 -17.87 -5.83
CA PRO A 16 18.91 -17.41 -4.69
C PRO A 16 17.96 -16.96 -3.58
N SER A 17 18.32 -17.30 -2.35
CA SER A 17 17.59 -16.92 -1.14
C SER A 17 17.47 -15.38 -1.05
N GLY A 18 16.36 -14.89 -0.48
CA GLY A 18 16.01 -13.46 -0.46
C GLY A 18 17.06 -12.52 0.14
N HIS A 19 18.08 -13.04 0.82
CA HIS A 19 19.19 -12.27 1.38
C HIS A 19 20.13 -11.67 0.31
N GLU A 20 20.29 -12.31 -0.85
CA GLU A 20 21.24 -11.85 -1.88
C GLU A 20 20.73 -10.66 -2.72
N ARG A 21 19.41 -10.40 -2.71
CA ARG A 21 18.82 -9.20 -3.37
C ARG A 21 18.97 -7.93 -2.56
N CYS A 22 19.27 -8.03 -1.26
CA CYS A 22 19.45 -6.86 -0.41
C CYS A 22 20.81 -6.14 -0.63
N GLY A 23 21.67 -6.65 -1.51
CA GLY A 23 22.93 -6.00 -1.88
C GLY A 23 23.00 -5.60 -3.36
N ARG A 24 23.28 -4.32 -3.63
CA ARG A 24 23.82 -3.75 -4.89
C ARG A 24 22.88 -3.32 -6.02
N ARG A 25 21.59 -3.03 -5.77
CA ARG A 25 20.80 -2.31 -6.81
C ARG A 25 19.72 -1.35 -6.27
N CYS A 26 20.05 -0.62 -5.21
CA CYS A 26 19.48 0.72 -5.01
C CYS A 26 20.53 1.69 -5.54
N TRP A 27 20.43 2.08 -6.82
CA TRP A 27 21.31 3.10 -7.38
C TRP A 27 21.19 4.37 -6.53
N ARG A 28 22.30 4.77 -5.88
CA ARG A 28 22.43 6.05 -5.19
C ARG A 28 23.13 7.01 -6.16
N GLY A 29 22.41 8.05 -6.60
CA GLY A 29 23.09 9.32 -6.85
C GLY A 29 23.70 9.83 -5.53
N PRO A 30 24.82 10.57 -5.54
CA PRO A 30 25.60 10.82 -4.33
C PRO A 30 24.87 11.77 -3.37
N GLY A 31 24.64 11.30 -2.14
CA GLY A 31 24.86 12.12 -0.93
C GLY A 31 23.95 13.31 -0.63
N ALA A 32 22.67 13.32 -0.99
CA ALA A 32 21.77 14.38 -0.48
C ALA A 32 21.14 13.97 0.86
N VAL A 33 21.59 14.62 1.94
CA VAL A 33 20.74 14.83 3.13
C VAL A 33 19.55 15.67 2.67
N PRO A 34 18.29 15.28 2.94
CA PRO A 34 17.16 16.05 2.46
C PRO A 34 17.16 17.45 3.10
N ALA A 35 17.14 18.48 2.25
CA ALA A 35 17.07 19.87 2.68
C ALA A 35 15.64 20.20 3.15
N PRO A 36 15.44 21.22 4.00
CA PRO A 36 14.10 21.71 4.32
C PRO A 36 13.45 22.26 3.04
N GLY A 37 12.50 21.52 2.48
CA GLY A 37 11.85 21.85 1.19
C GLY A 37 11.67 20.68 0.23
N ASP A 38 12.21 19.49 0.54
CA ASP A 38 12.05 18.32 -0.34
C ASP A 38 10.58 17.88 -0.44
N GLU A 39 10.02 17.97 -1.65
CA GLU A 39 8.73 17.38 -1.98
C GLU A 39 8.68 15.90 -1.58
N PRO A 40 7.50 15.38 -1.21
CA PRO A 40 7.37 13.96 -0.92
C PRO A 40 7.81 13.12 -2.12
N ARG A 41 8.80 12.25 -1.87
CA ARG A 41 9.43 11.41 -2.90
C ARG A 41 8.61 10.15 -3.22
N PHE A 42 7.54 9.89 -2.46
CA PHE A 42 6.66 8.75 -2.65
C PHE A 42 5.22 9.07 -2.27
N ARG A 43 4.24 8.65 -3.08
CA ARG A 43 2.82 8.97 -2.90
C ARG A 43 1.94 7.72 -2.78
N ILE A 44 1.21 7.63 -1.68
CA ILE A 44 0.18 6.61 -1.43
C ILE A 44 -1.20 7.25 -1.62
N LEU A 45 -1.99 6.70 -2.54
CA LEU A 45 -3.34 7.14 -2.84
C LEU A 45 -4.38 6.10 -2.43
N TYR A 46 -5.30 6.48 -1.54
CA TYR A 46 -6.47 5.67 -1.21
C TYR A 46 -7.70 6.09 -2.02
N VAL A 47 -8.45 5.13 -2.56
CA VAL A 47 -9.60 5.42 -3.44
C VAL A 47 -10.88 4.71 -2.98
N CYS A 48 -11.99 5.44 -2.92
CA CYS A 48 -13.34 4.87 -2.81
C CYS A 48 -14.32 5.68 -3.68
N THR A 49 -15.63 5.64 -3.40
CA THR A 49 -16.64 6.33 -4.23
C THR A 49 -16.70 7.83 -3.92
N GLY A 50 -17.22 8.19 -2.73
CA GLY A 50 -17.45 9.60 -2.36
C GLY A 50 -16.31 10.28 -1.61
N ASN A 51 -15.22 9.57 -1.28
CA ASN A 51 -14.14 10.06 -0.42
C ASN A 51 -14.61 10.60 0.95
N LEU A 52 -15.60 9.93 1.57
CA LEU A 52 -16.16 10.32 2.88
C LEU A 52 -15.97 9.27 3.98
N CYS A 53 -15.84 7.98 3.62
CA CYS A 53 -15.84 6.86 4.58
C CYS A 53 -14.57 6.00 4.50
N ARG A 54 -14.46 5.15 3.45
CA ARG A 54 -13.44 4.09 3.36
C ARG A 54 -12.04 4.64 3.07
N SER A 55 -11.87 5.44 2.02
CA SER A 55 -10.55 5.99 1.66
C SER A 55 -10.02 7.02 2.67
N PRO A 56 -10.82 7.93 3.26
CA PRO A 56 -10.33 8.82 4.30
C PRO A 56 -9.92 8.08 5.57
N LEU A 57 -10.66 7.05 5.98
CA LEU A 57 -10.31 6.23 7.14
C LEU A 57 -8.96 5.55 6.92
N ALA A 58 -8.75 4.94 5.75
CA ALA A 58 -7.47 4.32 5.41
C ALA A 58 -6.31 5.33 5.36
N GLU A 59 -6.50 6.49 4.72
CA GLU A 59 -5.51 7.58 4.68
C GLU A 59 -5.09 8.00 6.09
N ARG A 60 -6.07 8.29 6.96
CA ARG A 60 -5.81 8.87 8.28
C ARG A 60 -5.21 7.87 9.25
N LEU A 61 -5.58 6.59 9.16
CA LEU A 61 -4.88 5.53 9.91
C LEU A 61 -3.41 5.41 9.47
N THR A 62 -3.15 5.40 8.16
CA THR A 62 -1.78 5.31 7.65
C THR A 62 -0.94 6.52 8.06
N ARG A 63 -1.50 7.73 7.98
CA ARG A 63 -0.83 8.95 8.46
C ARG A 63 -0.51 8.88 9.96
N SER A 64 -1.46 8.38 10.77
CA SER A 64 -1.24 8.23 12.20
C SER A 64 -0.08 7.29 12.53
N VAL A 65 0.10 6.22 11.75
CA VAL A 65 1.17 5.24 11.99
C VAL A 65 2.51 5.70 11.44
N LEU A 66 2.54 6.35 10.27
CA LEU A 66 3.77 6.87 9.68
C LEU A 66 4.33 8.08 10.44
N GLY A 67 3.49 8.82 11.17
CA GLY A 67 3.90 10.03 11.88
C GLY A 67 4.44 11.10 10.92
N PRO A 68 5.32 12.00 11.40
CA PRO A 68 5.97 13.01 10.55
C PRO A 68 7.03 12.36 9.65
N CYS A 69 6.59 11.76 8.53
CA CYS A 69 7.47 11.19 7.51
C CYS A 69 7.37 12.02 6.22
N PRO A 70 8.19 13.06 6.01
CA PRO A 70 8.06 13.96 4.87
C PRO A 70 8.30 13.27 3.52
N ALA A 71 9.05 12.16 3.52
CA ALA A 71 9.33 11.39 2.32
C ALA A 71 8.10 10.64 1.76
N LEU A 72 7.08 10.37 2.58
CA LEU A 72 5.88 9.62 2.20
C LEU A 72 4.64 10.51 2.32
N GLN A 73 4.04 10.86 1.18
CA GLN A 73 2.76 11.55 1.15
C GLN A 73 1.62 10.54 1.10
N VAL A 74 0.65 10.71 1.99
CA VAL A 74 -0.54 9.87 2.04
C VAL A 74 -1.77 10.72 1.80
N ILE A 75 -2.51 10.38 0.75
CA ILE A 75 -3.71 11.10 0.31
C ILE A 75 -4.83 10.12 -0.01
N SER A 76 -6.06 10.64 -0.06
CA SER A 76 -7.21 9.92 -0.58
C SER A 76 -8.01 10.76 -1.56
N ALA A 77 -8.79 10.06 -2.38
CA ALA A 77 -9.73 10.64 -3.33
C ALA A 77 -10.92 9.70 -3.53
N GLY A 78 -11.90 10.14 -4.33
CA GLY A 78 -13.07 9.33 -4.67
C GLY A 78 -13.52 9.47 -6.11
N THR A 79 -13.96 8.36 -6.70
CA THR A 79 -14.34 8.31 -8.12
C THR A 79 -15.51 9.22 -8.47
N HIS A 80 -16.39 9.48 -7.50
CA HIS A 80 -17.56 10.36 -7.59
C HIS A 80 -17.64 11.28 -6.37
N ALA A 81 -16.51 11.81 -5.92
CA ALA A 81 -16.47 12.67 -4.74
C ALA A 81 -16.79 14.13 -5.09
N GLU A 82 -17.70 14.73 -4.32
CA GLU A 82 -17.83 16.18 -4.26
C GLU A 82 -16.63 16.78 -3.49
N PRO A 83 -15.99 17.85 -3.97
CA PRO A 83 -14.88 18.48 -3.27
C PRO A 83 -15.32 19.20 -1.99
N GLY A 84 -14.44 19.24 -0.99
CA GLY A 84 -14.59 20.10 0.19
C GLY A 84 -15.54 19.59 1.28
N LYS A 85 -16.09 18.38 1.16
CA LYS A 85 -16.88 17.76 2.23
C LYS A 85 -15.97 17.21 3.32
N GLN A 86 -16.48 17.18 4.54
CA GLN A 86 -15.82 16.51 5.66
C GLN A 86 -16.06 14.99 5.59
N MET A 87 -15.25 14.22 6.32
CA MET A 87 -15.52 12.79 6.51
C MET A 87 -16.93 12.58 7.08
N ALA A 88 -17.60 11.49 6.70
CA ALA A 88 -18.89 11.14 7.28
C ALA A 88 -18.76 10.97 8.81
N GLU A 89 -19.69 11.51 9.58
CA GLU A 89 -19.59 11.59 11.04
C GLU A 89 -19.35 10.20 11.69
N ARG A 90 -20.06 9.17 11.22
CA ARG A 90 -19.85 7.80 11.70
C ARG A 90 -18.46 7.27 11.36
N ALA A 91 -17.91 7.61 10.19
CA ALA A 91 -16.55 7.25 9.82
C ALA A 91 -15.51 7.97 10.71
N GLN A 92 -15.74 9.25 11.05
CA GLN A 92 -14.90 9.99 12.00
C GLN A 92 -14.88 9.30 13.38
N ARG A 93 -16.05 8.94 13.92
CA ARG A 93 -16.15 8.24 15.21
C ARG A 93 -15.45 6.89 15.19
N VAL A 94 -15.50 6.14 14.08
CA VAL A 94 -14.74 4.88 13.95
C VAL A 94 -13.23 5.15 13.87
N LEU A 95 -12.81 6.15 13.09
CA LEU A 95 -11.41 6.53 12.96
C LEU A 95 -10.78 6.88 14.31
N VAL A 96 -11.45 7.70 15.12
CA VAL A 96 -10.98 8.08 16.47
C VAL A 96 -10.81 6.85 17.36
N ARG A 97 -11.77 5.91 17.32
CA ARG A 97 -11.68 4.64 18.09
C ARG A 97 -10.54 3.73 17.63
N LEU A 98 -10.07 3.89 16.39
CA LEU A 98 -8.94 3.16 15.83
C LEU A 98 -7.61 3.93 15.98
N GLY A 99 -7.62 5.08 16.68
CA GLY A 99 -6.43 5.87 16.99
C GLY A 99 -6.05 6.93 15.96
N GLY A 100 -6.91 7.20 14.95
CA GLY A 100 -6.64 8.24 13.95
C GLY A 100 -7.31 9.59 14.25
N ASP A 101 -6.92 10.63 13.50
CA ASP A 101 -7.43 12.01 13.64
C ASP A 101 -8.20 12.47 12.38
N PRO A 102 -9.50 12.82 12.48
CA PRO A 102 -10.29 13.31 11.35
C PRO A 102 -10.03 14.78 10.98
N ARG A 103 -9.34 15.56 11.82
CA ARG A 103 -9.23 17.02 11.64
C ARG A 103 -8.50 17.40 10.35
N GLY A 104 -8.93 18.52 9.76
CA GLY A 104 -8.34 19.04 8.52
C GLY A 104 -8.48 18.09 7.31
N PHE A 105 -9.48 17.22 7.32
CA PHE A 105 -9.84 16.43 6.15
C PHE A 105 -10.82 17.17 5.25
N THR A 106 -10.57 17.14 3.95
CA THR A 106 -11.48 17.59 2.90
C THR A 106 -11.49 16.57 1.77
N SER A 107 -12.69 16.19 1.34
CA SER A 107 -12.88 15.27 0.22
C SER A 107 -12.40 15.90 -1.10
N ARG A 108 -12.00 15.04 -2.03
CA ARG A 108 -11.61 15.44 -3.39
C ARG A 108 -11.94 14.38 -4.43
N PRO A 109 -12.29 14.79 -5.67
CA PRO A 109 -12.49 13.88 -6.79
C PRO A 109 -11.18 13.20 -7.19
N LEU A 110 -11.29 11.95 -7.66
CA LEU A 110 -10.20 11.21 -8.26
C LEU A 110 -9.95 11.71 -9.67
N THR A 111 -8.74 12.21 -9.92
CA THR A 111 -8.33 12.71 -11.22
C THR A 111 -7.25 11.83 -11.85
N PHE A 112 -6.99 12.03 -13.15
CA PHE A 112 -5.90 11.40 -13.86
C PHE A 112 -4.55 11.67 -13.17
N GLU A 113 -4.30 12.92 -12.81
CA GLU A 113 -3.04 13.41 -12.25
C GLU A 113 -2.74 12.73 -10.91
N LEU A 114 -3.77 12.56 -10.06
CA LEU A 114 -3.62 11.87 -8.78
C LEU A 114 -3.21 10.40 -8.98
N VAL A 115 -3.82 9.70 -9.95
CA VAL A 115 -3.48 8.31 -10.24
C VAL A 115 -2.10 8.20 -10.87
N ALA A 116 -1.79 9.07 -11.83
CA ALA A 116 -0.51 9.11 -12.53
C ALA A 116 0.66 9.40 -11.58
N ALA A 117 0.47 10.33 -10.64
CA ALA A 117 1.48 10.75 -9.67
C ALA A 117 1.66 9.80 -8.47
N ALA A 118 0.70 8.91 -8.21
CA ALA A 118 0.81 7.96 -7.09
C ALA A 118 1.87 6.87 -7.37
N ASP A 119 2.61 6.43 -6.37
CA ASP A 119 3.49 5.25 -6.48
C ASP A 119 2.79 3.98 -5.99
N LEU A 120 1.74 4.14 -5.18
CA LEU A 120 0.86 3.08 -4.71
C LEU A 120 -0.59 3.57 -4.71
N VAL A 121 -1.49 2.80 -5.34
CA VAL A 121 -2.93 3.06 -5.30
C VAL A 121 -3.62 1.91 -4.57
N LEU A 122 -4.34 2.23 -3.50
CA LEU A 122 -5.08 1.27 -2.68
C LEU A 122 -6.57 1.59 -2.71
N THR A 123 -7.35 0.71 -3.31
CA THR A 123 -8.77 0.94 -3.55
C THR A 123 -9.66 0.19 -2.57
N ALA A 124 -10.83 0.74 -2.27
CA ALA A 124 -11.77 0.10 -1.36
C ALA A 124 -12.40 -1.18 -1.95
N THR A 125 -12.56 -1.24 -3.28
CA THR A 125 -13.13 -2.39 -4.01
C THR A 125 -12.41 -2.60 -5.33
N SER A 126 -12.68 -3.74 -5.96
CA SER A 126 -12.18 -4.14 -7.26
C SER A 126 -12.70 -3.24 -8.38
N GLU A 127 -13.92 -2.74 -8.27
CA GLU A 127 -14.50 -1.73 -9.17
C GLU A 127 -13.69 -0.42 -9.14
N HIS A 128 -13.40 0.11 -7.94
CA HIS A 128 -12.54 1.30 -7.81
C HIS A 128 -11.13 1.07 -8.39
N ARG A 129 -10.62 -0.16 -8.32
CA ARG A 129 -9.35 -0.54 -8.95
C ARG A 129 -9.47 -0.48 -10.47
N ALA A 130 -10.52 -1.06 -11.06
CA ALA A 130 -10.78 -0.98 -12.49
C ALA A 130 -10.90 0.49 -12.95
N GLU A 131 -11.65 1.31 -12.21
CA GLU A 131 -11.80 2.75 -12.46
C GLU A 131 -10.48 3.54 -12.38
N SER A 132 -9.62 3.21 -11.41
CA SER A 132 -8.31 3.86 -11.27
C SER A 132 -7.39 3.47 -12.44
N VAL A 133 -7.39 2.20 -12.82
CA VAL A 133 -6.61 1.70 -13.97
C VAL A 133 -7.12 2.27 -15.29
N ALA A 134 -8.43 2.41 -15.45
CA ALA A 134 -9.03 3.02 -16.65
C ALA A 134 -8.60 4.49 -16.83
N ARG A 135 -8.39 5.22 -15.72
CA ARG A 135 -7.86 6.60 -15.77
C ARG A 135 -6.39 6.62 -16.20
N HIS A 136 -5.56 5.71 -15.69
CA HIS A 136 -4.16 5.63 -16.08
C HIS A 136 -3.68 4.17 -16.10
N PHE A 137 -3.71 3.56 -17.29
CA PHE A 137 -3.42 2.14 -17.48
C PHE A 137 -2.08 1.67 -16.86
N PRO A 138 -0.97 2.43 -16.95
CA PRO A 138 0.29 2.04 -16.31
C PRO A 138 0.20 1.84 -14.78
N ALA A 139 -0.79 2.43 -14.11
CA ALA A 139 -1.00 2.25 -12.68
C ALA A 139 -1.43 0.82 -12.30
N ALA A 140 -1.84 -0.04 -13.24
CA ALA A 140 -2.28 -1.42 -12.97
C ALA A 140 -1.26 -2.24 -12.16
N ALA A 141 0.04 -2.01 -12.39
CA ALA A 141 1.13 -2.66 -11.69
C ALA A 141 1.21 -2.30 -10.19
N ARG A 142 0.72 -1.12 -9.82
CA ARG A 142 0.79 -0.53 -8.47
C ARG A 142 -0.59 -0.26 -7.84
N THR A 143 -1.65 -0.77 -8.44
CA THR A 143 -3.04 -0.61 -7.95
C THR A 143 -3.58 -1.92 -7.42
N PHE A 144 -3.93 -1.96 -6.14
CA PHE A 144 -4.49 -3.11 -5.42
C PHE A 144 -5.76 -2.70 -4.69
N THR A 145 -6.61 -3.65 -4.33
CA THR A 145 -7.57 -3.36 -3.26
C THR A 145 -6.85 -3.33 -1.90
N ILE A 146 -7.37 -2.59 -0.92
CA ILE A 146 -6.80 -2.52 0.43
C ILE A 146 -6.70 -3.92 1.05
N ALA A 147 -7.74 -4.75 0.89
CA ALA A 147 -7.75 -6.10 1.46
C ALA A 147 -6.78 -7.05 0.74
N GLU A 148 -6.74 -6.99 -0.60
CA GLU A 148 -5.75 -7.74 -1.40
C GLU A 148 -4.32 -7.37 -1.01
N PHE A 149 -3.99 -6.08 -0.96
CA PHE A 149 -2.65 -5.64 -0.60
C PHE A 149 -2.25 -6.12 0.79
N GLY A 150 -3.17 -6.01 1.76
CA GLY A 150 -2.96 -6.51 3.12
C GLY A 150 -2.70 -8.02 3.18
N ALA A 151 -3.43 -8.81 2.39
CA ALA A 151 -3.26 -10.25 2.32
C ALA A 151 -1.93 -10.64 1.65
N LEU A 152 -1.56 -9.99 0.54
CA LEU A 152 -0.28 -10.20 -0.13
C LEU A 152 0.89 -9.86 0.79
N VAL A 153 0.82 -8.71 1.46
CA VAL A 153 1.87 -8.24 2.36
C VAL A 153 2.07 -9.15 3.58
N GLN A 154 1.02 -9.82 4.07
CA GLN A 154 1.17 -10.81 5.15
C GLN A 154 2.05 -12.00 4.75
N ALA A 155 2.13 -12.32 3.46
CA ALA A 155 3.00 -13.38 2.94
C ALA A 155 4.41 -12.89 2.55
N VAL A 156 4.70 -11.59 2.66
CA VAL A 156 6.01 -11.02 2.35
C VAL A 156 6.98 -11.28 3.51
N PRO A 157 8.15 -11.90 3.28
CA PRO A 157 9.18 -12.03 4.31
C PRO A 157 9.63 -10.65 4.81
N PRO A 158 9.55 -10.33 6.11
CA PRO A 158 9.87 -9.00 6.61
C PRO A 158 11.29 -8.52 6.24
N ALA A 159 12.26 -9.43 6.21
CA ALA A 159 13.65 -9.13 5.85
C ALA A 159 13.82 -8.61 4.42
N ALA A 160 12.94 -8.98 3.48
CA ALA A 160 12.99 -8.49 2.09
C ALA A 160 12.64 -6.99 1.98
N VAL A 161 12.00 -6.42 3.00
CA VAL A 161 11.57 -5.02 3.03
C VAL A 161 12.37 -4.24 4.06
N THR A 162 12.43 -4.74 5.29
CA THR A 162 13.02 -4.04 6.46
C THR A 162 14.53 -3.85 6.36
N CYS A 163 15.21 -4.56 5.45
CA CYS A 163 16.63 -4.35 5.18
C CYS A 163 16.94 -2.98 4.55
N HIS A 164 15.93 -2.26 4.04
CA HIS A 164 16.09 -0.87 3.58
C HIS A 164 15.86 0.13 4.72
N ALA A 165 16.89 0.92 5.04
CA ALA A 165 16.80 2.01 6.02
C ALA A 165 15.95 3.21 5.52
N ASP A 166 16.01 3.51 4.22
CA ASP A 166 15.21 4.59 3.61
C ASP A 166 13.74 4.16 3.43
N PRO A 167 12.76 4.96 3.91
CA PRO A 167 11.34 4.61 3.83
C PRO A 167 10.80 4.50 2.40
N VAL A 168 11.35 5.25 1.44
CA VAL A 168 10.92 5.18 0.03
C VAL A 168 11.39 3.86 -0.59
N CYS A 169 12.65 3.48 -0.36
CA CYS A 169 13.16 2.17 -0.76
C CYS A 169 12.33 1.03 -0.15
N ARG A 170 11.95 1.11 1.13
CA ARG A 170 11.04 0.12 1.76
C ARG A 170 9.71 0.04 1.03
N ALA A 171 9.08 1.18 0.74
CA ALA A 171 7.79 1.22 0.06
C ALA A 171 7.86 0.59 -1.34
N HIS A 172 8.92 0.87 -2.11
CA HIS A 172 9.15 0.25 -3.43
C HIS A 172 9.35 -1.27 -3.32
N ALA A 173 10.19 -1.72 -2.38
CA ALA A 173 10.43 -3.14 -2.15
C ALA A 173 9.13 -3.88 -1.77
N LEU A 174 8.34 -3.30 -0.86
CA LEU A 174 7.06 -3.87 -0.44
C LEU A 174 6.09 -4.06 -1.61
N ILE A 175 6.02 -3.11 -2.54
CA ILE A 175 5.16 -3.20 -3.74
C ILE A 175 5.67 -4.26 -4.70
N ALA A 176 6.98 -4.33 -4.91
CA ALA A 176 7.58 -5.35 -5.78
C ALA A 176 7.27 -6.77 -5.25
N GLU A 177 7.45 -7.00 -3.95
CA GLU A 177 7.15 -8.28 -3.30
C GLU A 177 5.64 -8.59 -3.35
N ALA A 178 4.77 -7.64 -3.00
CA ALA A 178 3.32 -7.84 -3.08
C ALA A 178 2.86 -8.13 -4.51
N ARG A 179 3.43 -7.45 -5.52
CA ARG A 179 3.12 -7.70 -6.93
C ARG A 179 3.55 -9.11 -7.36
N ALA A 180 4.72 -9.58 -6.92
CA ALA A 180 5.23 -10.91 -7.25
C ALA A 180 4.35 -12.05 -6.69
N LEU A 181 3.58 -11.76 -5.63
CA LEU A 181 2.66 -12.70 -5.00
C LEU A 181 1.24 -12.70 -5.61
N ARG A 182 0.94 -11.77 -6.53
CA ARG A 182 -0.35 -11.77 -7.23
C ARG A 182 -0.53 -13.08 -8.00
N GLY A 183 -1.70 -13.70 -7.85
CA GLY A 183 -2.02 -15.00 -8.45
C GLY A 183 -1.46 -16.21 -7.70
N LEU A 184 -0.55 -16.00 -6.73
CA LEU A 184 -0.05 -17.06 -5.85
C LEU A 184 -0.78 -17.08 -4.50
N VAL A 185 -1.12 -15.90 -3.98
CA VAL A 185 -1.92 -15.76 -2.75
C VAL A 185 -3.38 -15.60 -3.13
N ARG A 186 -4.23 -16.47 -2.59
CA ARG A 186 -5.68 -16.41 -2.78
C ARG A 186 -6.29 -15.34 -1.88
N VAL A 187 -7.12 -14.47 -2.46
CA VAL A 187 -7.85 -13.42 -1.74
C VAL A 187 -9.33 -13.56 -2.08
N ASP A 188 -10.09 -14.27 -1.25
CA ASP A 188 -11.51 -14.56 -1.52
C ASP A 188 -12.40 -13.32 -1.45
N GLN A 189 -12.05 -12.37 -0.57
CA GLN A 189 -12.81 -11.13 -0.39
C GLN A 189 -11.88 -9.92 -0.53
N PRO A 190 -11.67 -9.41 -1.75
CA PRO A 190 -10.84 -8.22 -1.96
C PRO A 190 -11.58 -6.91 -1.59
N ASP A 191 -12.91 -6.93 -1.56
CA ASP A 191 -13.72 -5.72 -1.48
C ASP A 191 -14.18 -5.39 -0.06
N ILE A 192 -13.98 -4.14 0.36
CA ILE A 192 -14.51 -3.60 1.61
C ILE A 192 -15.92 -3.06 1.36
N PRO A 193 -16.96 -3.63 2.01
CA PRO A 193 -18.33 -3.18 1.86
C PRO A 193 -18.49 -1.69 2.12
N ASP A 194 -19.34 -1.01 1.36
CA ASP A 194 -19.60 0.41 1.56
C ASP A 194 -20.49 0.65 2.78
N PRO A 195 -20.02 1.38 3.81
CA PRO A 195 -20.87 1.71 4.95
C PRO A 195 -21.70 2.99 4.72
N HIS A 196 -21.52 3.72 3.63
CA HIS A 196 -22.20 5.00 3.40
C HIS A 196 -23.74 4.86 3.45
N GLY A 197 -24.42 5.79 4.14
CA GLY A 197 -25.86 5.71 4.42
C GLY A 197 -26.27 4.60 5.40
N GLY A 198 -25.36 3.68 5.75
CA GLY A 198 -25.62 2.53 6.59
C GLY A 198 -25.52 2.79 8.10
N SER A 199 -25.72 1.71 8.85
CA SER A 199 -25.72 1.71 10.31
C SER A 199 -24.33 1.96 10.93
N TRP A 200 -24.32 2.23 12.24
CA TRP A 200 -23.09 2.28 13.02
C TRP A 200 -22.28 0.97 12.94
N LEU A 201 -22.95 -0.18 12.91
CA LEU A 201 -22.30 -1.48 12.78
C LEU A 201 -21.60 -1.64 11.42
N ALA A 202 -22.24 -1.21 10.33
CA ALA A 202 -21.63 -1.25 9.00
C ALA A 202 -20.31 -0.45 8.95
N HIS A 203 -20.30 0.75 9.52
CA HIS A 203 -19.08 1.57 9.63
C HIS A 203 -17.99 0.88 10.46
N ARG A 204 -18.34 0.24 11.58
CA ARG A 204 -17.38 -0.51 12.40
C ARG A 204 -16.80 -1.71 11.68
N ILE A 205 -17.61 -2.45 10.93
CA ILE A 205 -17.16 -3.61 10.14
C ILE A 205 -16.18 -3.14 9.08
N ALA A 206 -16.52 -2.11 8.30
CA ALA A 206 -15.64 -1.54 7.29
C ALA A 206 -14.32 -1.03 7.90
N GLY A 207 -14.39 -0.25 8.98
CA GLY A 207 -13.20 0.29 9.64
C GLY A 207 -12.28 -0.79 10.23
N ARG A 208 -12.83 -1.82 10.87
CA ARG A 208 -12.05 -2.96 11.37
C ARG A 208 -11.37 -3.73 10.25
N ARG A 209 -12.06 -3.93 9.13
CA ARG A 209 -11.49 -4.59 7.96
C ARG A 209 -10.33 -3.79 7.38
N ILE A 210 -10.49 -2.47 7.23
CA ILE A 210 -9.41 -1.58 6.79
C ILE A 210 -8.21 -1.68 7.74
N ALA A 211 -8.43 -1.52 9.05
CA ALA A 211 -7.34 -1.60 10.04
C ALA A 211 -6.62 -2.95 10.01
N LYS A 212 -7.37 -4.06 9.93
CA LYS A 212 -6.79 -5.41 9.82
C LYS A 212 -5.95 -5.56 8.55
N SER A 213 -6.46 -5.11 7.41
CA SER A 213 -5.75 -5.19 6.14
C SER A 213 -4.49 -4.32 6.10
N LEU A 214 -4.48 -3.19 6.81
CA LEU A 214 -3.34 -2.29 6.84
C LEU A 214 -2.29 -2.64 7.91
N ALA A 215 -2.59 -3.52 8.86
CA ALA A 215 -1.69 -3.84 9.96
C ALA A 215 -0.28 -4.30 9.49
N ALA A 216 -0.20 -5.26 8.57
CA ALA A 216 1.08 -5.73 8.04
C ALA A 216 1.79 -4.68 7.16
N PRO A 217 1.11 -4.01 6.20
CA PRO A 217 1.69 -2.87 5.48
C PRO A 217 2.27 -1.79 6.39
N HIS A 218 1.52 -1.36 7.41
CA HIS A 218 1.96 -0.34 8.37
C HIS A 218 3.20 -0.77 9.14
N LEU A 219 3.26 -2.04 9.56
CA LEU A 219 4.40 -2.59 10.27
C LEU A 219 5.68 -2.56 9.43
N LEU A 220 5.60 -2.99 8.17
CA LEU A 220 6.76 -3.08 7.28
C LEU A 220 7.20 -1.71 6.75
N LEU A 221 6.30 -0.74 6.64
CA LEU A 221 6.66 0.63 6.25
C LEU A 221 7.38 1.39 7.37
N THR A 222 7.02 1.12 8.63
CA THR A 222 7.56 1.85 9.80
C THR A 222 8.82 1.24 10.40
N ARG A 223 8.98 -0.09 10.36
CA ARG A 223 10.16 -0.75 10.94
C ARG A 223 11.34 -0.75 9.97
N ALA A 224 12.45 -0.16 10.36
CA ALA A 224 13.76 -0.49 9.81
C ALA A 224 14.36 -1.64 10.62
N SER A 225 15.10 -2.55 9.99
CA SER A 225 15.94 -3.51 10.73
C SER A 225 16.91 -2.72 11.60
N ALA A 226 16.90 -2.98 12.92
CA ALA A 226 17.93 -2.47 13.80
C ALA A 226 19.29 -2.99 13.27
N SER A 227 20.20 -2.07 12.96
CA SER A 227 21.58 -2.43 12.61
C SER A 227 22.15 -3.18 13.81
N TYR A 228 22.35 -4.50 13.67
CA TYR A 228 23.23 -5.24 14.56
C TYR A 228 24.63 -4.63 14.37
N SER A 229 25.09 -3.91 15.40
CA SER A 229 26.49 -3.51 15.54
C SER A 229 27.28 -4.66 16.16
#